data_AF-F2L2D8-F1
#
_entry.id   AF-F2L2D8-F1
#
_cell.length_a   1.000
_cell.length_b   1.000
_cell.length_c   1.000
_cell.angle_alpha   90.00
_cell.angle_beta   90.00
_cell.angle_gamma   90.00
#
_symmetry.space_group_name_H-M   'P 1'
#
loop_
_entity.id
_entity.type
_entity.pdbx_description
1 polymer ?
#
loop_
_entity_poly.entity_id
_entity_poly.type
_entity_poly.pdbx_seq_one_letter_code
_entity_poly.pdbx_strand_id
1 'polypeptide(L)'
;MEVCEILGRYLAKLVEGARGNVVSFTVGDVSRWSEEKFRTTRSVTLRVAAICEALLAQGLLEKIGKKYILRRGSPLWEAAARNDIEGICDIVRRTIIVAERT
;
A
#
# COMPACT_ATOMS: atom_id res chain seq x y z
N MET A 1 -2.38 15.18 4.49
CA MET A 1 -1.71 13.96 4.01
C MET A 1 -2.78 12.98 3.57
N GLU A 2 -2.75 12.58 2.31
CA GLU A 2 -3.71 11.64 1.74
C GLU A 2 -3.43 10.21 2.21
N VAL A 3 -4.43 9.34 2.13
CA VAL A 3 -4.25 7.92 2.53
C VAL A 3 -3.29 7.19 1.59
N CYS A 4 -3.23 7.57 0.31
CA CYS A 4 -2.25 7.01 -0.62
C CYS A 4 -0.81 7.37 -0.20
N GLU A 5 -0.58 8.56 0.34
CA GLU A 5 0.74 8.98 0.82
C GLU A 5 1.14 8.19 2.07
N ILE A 6 0.20 7.94 2.98
CA ILE A 6 0.42 7.10 4.17
C ILE A 6 0.83 5.69 3.73
N LEU A 7 0.05 5.07 2.85
CA LEU A 7 0.34 3.74 2.35
C LEU A 7 1.67 3.73 1.58
N GLY A 8 1.91 4.69 0.70
CA GLY A 8 3.12 4.76 -0.11
C GLY A 8 4.39 4.90 0.72
N ARG A 9 4.37 5.77 1.74
CA ARG A 9 5.51 5.91 2.67
C ARG A 9 5.73 4.66 3.50
N TYR A 10 4.66 3.99 3.91
CA TYR A 10 4.77 2.71 4.61
C TYR A 10 5.41 1.63 3.72
N LEU A 11 4.95 1.50 2.48
CA LEU A 11 5.49 0.54 1.51
C LEU A 11 6.94 0.83 1.17
N ALA A 12 7.32 2.10 0.97
CA ALA A 12 8.71 2.49 0.73
C ALA A 12 9.62 2.05 1.87
N LYS A 13 9.22 2.33 3.13
CA LYS A 13 9.96 1.87 4.32
C LYS A 13 10.08 0.34 4.39
N LEU A 14 9.00 -0.37 4.06
CA LEU A 14 8.96 -1.82 4.11
C LEU A 14 9.89 -2.44 3.05
N VAL A 15 9.90 -1.89 1.84
CA VAL A 15 10.73 -2.32 0.71
C VAL A 15 12.20 -1.96 0.94
N GLU A 16 12.50 -0.79 1.49
CA GLU A 16 13.87 -0.38 1.88
C GLU A 16 14.51 -1.39 2.85
N GLY A 17 13.73 -1.89 3.82
CA GLY A 17 14.19 -2.90 4.77
C GLY A 17 14.17 -4.35 4.25
N ALA A 18 13.73 -4.58 3.00
CA ALA A 18 13.53 -5.92 2.48
C ALA A 18 14.84 -6.58 2.04
N ARG A 19 15.16 -7.75 2.62
CA ARG A 19 16.32 -8.58 2.23
C ARG A 19 16.04 -9.53 1.06
N GLY A 20 14.81 -9.56 0.56
CA GLY A 20 14.36 -10.51 -0.46
C GLY A 20 13.49 -9.87 -1.54
N ASN A 21 12.74 -10.72 -2.24
CA ASN A 21 11.90 -10.32 -3.37
C ASN A 21 10.42 -10.18 -3.00
N VAL A 22 10.10 -10.23 -1.71
CA VAL A 22 8.73 -10.21 -1.20
C VAL A 22 8.71 -9.47 0.14
N VAL A 23 7.70 -8.62 0.32
CA VAL A 23 7.32 -8.07 1.62
C VAL A 23 5.87 -8.39 1.91
N SER A 24 5.53 -8.56 3.19
CA SER A 24 4.16 -8.82 3.61
C SER A 24 3.74 -7.87 4.71
N PHE A 25 2.50 -7.41 4.68
CA PHE A 25 1.94 -6.53 5.70
C PHE A 25 0.44 -6.76 5.87
N THR A 26 -0.12 -6.29 6.97
CA THR A 26 -1.56 -6.23 7.21
C THR A 26 -2.03 -4.78 7.25
N VAL A 27 -3.33 -4.54 7.09
CA VAL A 27 -3.92 -3.20 7.30
C VAL A 27 -3.64 -2.69 8.71
N GLY A 28 -3.61 -3.59 9.71
CA GLY A 28 -3.27 -3.25 11.09
C GLY A 28 -1.83 -2.75 11.26
N ASP A 29 -0.90 -3.23 10.44
CA ASP A 29 0.49 -2.75 10.46
C ASP A 29 0.59 -1.32 9.92
N VAL A 30 -0.09 -1.04 8.81
CA VAL A 30 -0.16 0.32 8.24
C VAL A 30 -0.82 1.28 9.22
N SER A 31 -1.94 0.85 9.83
CA SER A 31 -2.70 1.67 10.79
C SER A 31 -1.85 2.05 11.99
N ARG A 32 -1.21 1.07 12.66
CA ARG A 32 -0.34 1.31 13.82
C ARG A 32 0.83 2.23 13.46
N TRP A 33 1.50 1.95 12.34
CA TRP A 33 2.60 2.78 11.87
C TRP A 33 2.16 4.23 11.59
N SER A 34 0.99 4.42 10.97
CA SER A 34 0.46 5.75 10.67
C SER A 34 0.04 6.52 11.92
N GLU A 35 -0.50 5.84 12.92
CA GLU A 35 -0.89 6.43 14.20
C GLU A 35 0.34 6.91 14.98
N GLU A 36 1.37 6.06 15.06
CA GLU A 36 2.66 6.39 15.70
C GLU A 36 3.37 7.58 15.02
N LYS A 37 3.32 7.65 13.69
CA LYS A 37 4.06 8.67 12.93
C LYS A 37 3.30 9.98 12.74
N PHE A 38 1.98 9.92 12.63
CA PHE A 38 1.18 11.05 12.15
C PHE A 38 -0.10 11.28 12.96
N ARG A 39 -0.33 10.54 14.05
CA ARG A 39 -1.53 10.66 14.91
C ARG A 39 -2.85 10.54 14.12
N THR A 40 -2.88 9.62 13.16
CA THR A 40 -4.05 9.39 12.29
C THR A 40 -5.22 8.71 13.00
N THR A 41 -6.43 8.84 12.45
CA THR A 41 -7.66 8.27 13.04
C THR A 41 -8.06 6.94 12.40
N ARG A 42 -9.02 6.24 13.02
CA ARG A 42 -9.63 4.98 12.53
C ARG A 42 -10.16 5.04 11.10
N SER A 43 -10.50 6.24 10.60
CA SER A 43 -10.93 6.43 9.20
C SER A 43 -9.84 6.05 8.18
N VAL A 44 -8.56 6.20 8.55
CA VAL A 44 -7.43 5.81 7.70
C VAL A 44 -7.38 4.30 7.52
N THR A 45 -7.62 3.52 8.58
CA THR A 45 -7.61 2.06 8.53
C THR A 45 -8.60 1.51 7.48
N LEU A 46 -9.82 2.04 7.45
CA LEU A 46 -10.85 1.62 6.50
C LEU A 46 -10.48 1.98 5.06
N ARG A 47 -9.94 3.19 4.85
CA ARG A 47 -9.51 3.65 3.52
C ARG A 47 -8.29 2.86 3.03
N VAL A 48 -7.34 2.53 3.89
CA VAL A 48 -6.21 1.65 3.56
C VAL A 48 -6.72 0.27 3.18
N ALA A 49 -7.68 -0.29 3.93
CA ALA A 49 -8.28 -1.58 3.58
C ALA A 49 -8.89 -1.57 2.18
N ALA A 50 -9.73 -0.58 1.88
CA ALA A 50 -10.35 -0.45 0.56
C ALA A 50 -9.30 -0.33 -0.57
N ILE A 51 -8.25 0.47 -0.36
CA ILE A 51 -7.16 0.61 -1.33
C ILE A 51 -6.44 -0.72 -1.55
N CYS A 52 -6.12 -1.45 -0.48
CA CYS A 52 -5.42 -2.73 -0.60
C CYS A 52 -6.26 -3.79 -1.33
N GLU A 53 -7.58 -3.83 -1.11
CA GLU A 53 -8.46 -4.74 -1.87
C GLU A 53 -8.55 -4.34 -3.35
N ALA A 54 -8.57 -3.04 -3.67
CA ALA A 54 -8.54 -2.58 -5.06
C ALA A 54 -7.21 -2.94 -5.75
N LEU A 55 -6.08 -2.73 -5.07
CA LEU A 55 -4.75 -3.12 -5.58
C LEU A 55 -4.63 -4.64 -5.77
N LEU A 56 -5.24 -5.43 -4.88
CA LEU A 56 -5.33 -6.88 -5.01
C LEU A 56 -6.14 -7.29 -6.24
N ALA A 57 -7.31 -6.67 -6.46
CA ALA A 57 -8.15 -6.95 -7.63
C ALA A 57 -7.44 -6.66 -8.97
N GLN A 58 -6.52 -5.70 -8.97
CA GLN A 58 -5.68 -5.36 -10.13
C GLN A 58 -4.37 -6.17 -10.22
N GLY A 59 -4.17 -7.15 -9.32
CA GLY A 59 -2.96 -7.99 -9.31
C GLY A 59 -1.68 -7.27 -8.88
N LEU A 60 -1.79 -6.06 -8.30
CA LEU A 60 -0.65 -5.28 -7.78
C LEU A 60 -0.23 -5.74 -6.38
N LEU A 61 -1.14 -6.43 -5.68
CA LEU A 61 -0.89 -7.15 -4.43
C LEU A 61 -1.39 -8.59 -4.58
N GLU A 62 -0.83 -9.49 -3.79
CA GLU A 62 -1.41 -10.82 -3.52
C GLU A 62 -1.90 -10.88 -2.06
N LYS A 63 -2.67 -11.92 -1.72
CA LYS A 63 -3.21 -12.09 -0.37
C LYS A 63 -2.96 -13.51 0.14
N ILE A 64 -2.42 -13.64 1.34
CA ILE A 64 -2.26 -14.91 2.07
C ILE A 64 -2.87 -14.73 3.45
N GLY A 65 -4.06 -15.31 3.66
CA GLY A 65 -4.85 -15.07 4.88
C GLY A 65 -5.20 -13.59 5.03
N LYS A 66 -4.72 -12.96 6.10
CA LYS A 66 -4.92 -11.52 6.38
C LYS A 66 -3.78 -10.63 5.85
N LYS A 67 -2.72 -11.22 5.30
CA LYS A 67 -1.54 -10.49 4.84
C LYS A 67 -1.67 -10.16 3.37
N TYR A 68 -1.37 -8.92 3.03
CA TYR A 68 -1.07 -8.48 1.68
C TYR A 68 0.39 -8.72 1.39
N ILE A 69 0.67 -9.19 0.20
CA ILE A 69 1.99 -9.55 -0.27
C ILE A 69 2.31 -8.63 -1.45
N LEU A 70 3.44 -7.92 -1.35
CA LEU A 70 3.98 -7.11 -2.43
C LEU A 70 5.27 -7.79 -2.91
N ARG A 71 5.31 -8.14 -4.21
CA ARG A 71 6.45 -8.82 -4.83
C ARG A 71 7.30 -7.86 -5.65
N ARG A 72 8.60 -8.12 -5.67
CA ARG A 72 9.57 -7.44 -6.54
C ARG A 72 9.18 -7.59 -8.01
N GLY A 73 9.37 -6.53 -8.77
CA GLY A 73 9.01 -6.46 -10.19
C GLY A 73 7.59 -5.98 -10.45
N SER A 74 6.72 -5.83 -9.44
CA SER A 74 5.44 -5.14 -9.64
C SER A 74 5.65 -3.63 -9.77
N PRO A 75 4.81 -2.91 -10.54
CA PRO A 75 4.92 -1.44 -10.63
C PRO A 75 4.87 -0.74 -9.26
N LEU A 76 4.09 -1.28 -8.33
CA LEU A 76 3.98 -0.78 -6.96
C LEU A 76 5.27 -0.99 -6.17
N TRP A 77 5.93 -2.14 -6.33
CA TRP A 77 7.24 -2.39 -5.72
C TRP A 77 8.29 -1.44 -6.28
N GLU A 78 8.36 -1.29 -7.59
CA GLU A 78 9.38 -0.46 -8.24
C GLU A 78 9.25 1.02 -7.83
N ALA A 79 8.02 1.53 -7.71
CA ALA A 79 7.79 2.88 -7.18
C ALA A 79 8.20 2.99 -5.70
N ALA A 80 7.83 2.00 -4.86
CA ALA A 80 8.22 1.97 -3.45
C ALA A 80 9.75 1.89 -3.26
N ALA A 81 10.45 1.08 -4.06
CA ALA A 81 11.90 0.93 -4.00
C ALA A 81 12.65 2.22 -4.36
N ARG A 82 12.07 3.07 -5.22
CA ARG A 82 12.61 4.39 -5.56
C ARG A 82 12.17 5.50 -4.61
N ASN A 83 11.39 5.18 -3.57
CA ASN A 83 10.74 6.16 -2.69
C ASN A 83 9.89 7.18 -3.47
N ASP A 84 9.32 6.76 -4.60
CA ASP A 84 8.49 7.56 -5.51
C ASP A 84 7.04 7.59 -5.00
N ILE A 85 6.80 8.44 -4.00
CA ILE A 85 5.48 8.50 -3.32
C ILE A 85 4.38 8.99 -4.27
N GLU A 86 4.71 9.89 -5.19
CA GLU A 86 3.76 10.40 -6.19
C GLU A 86 3.36 9.28 -7.16
N GLY A 87 4.33 8.53 -7.68
CA GLY A 87 4.07 7.36 -8.53
C GLY A 87 3.20 6.30 -7.83
N ILE A 88 3.41 6.06 -6.54
CA ILE A 88 2.54 5.17 -5.75
C ILE A 88 1.11 5.73 -5.65
N CYS A 89 0.96 7.02 -5.34
CA CYS A 89 -0.35 7.65 -5.25
C CYS A 89 -1.09 7.60 -6.59
N ASP A 90 -0.40 7.77 -7.71
CA ASP A 90 -1.00 7.65 -9.04
C ASP A 90 -1.47 6.24 -9.36
N ILE A 91 -0.67 5.22 -9.00
CA ILE A 91 -1.08 3.81 -9.11
C ILE A 91 -2.37 3.59 -8.30
N VAL A 92 -2.41 4.05 -7.05
CA VAL A 92 -3.57 3.92 -6.17
C VAL A 92 -4.80 4.61 -6.75
N ARG A 93 -4.69 5.88 -7.18
CA ARG A 93 -5.81 6.65 -7.76
C ARG A 93 -6.37 5.96 -9.01
N ARG A 94 -5.50 5.52 -9.93
CA ARG A 94 -5.92 4.78 -11.13
C ARG A 94 -6.65 3.49 -10.77
N THR A 95 -6.17 2.78 -9.75
CA THR A 95 -6.77 1.52 -9.30
C THR A 95 -8.18 1.76 -8.73
N ILE A 96 -8.38 2.82 -7.93
CA ILE A 96 -9.69 3.17 -7.38
C ILE A 96 -10.67 3.56 -8.49
N ILE A 97 -10.24 4.38 -9.46
CA ILE A 97 -11.09 4.81 -10.59
C ILE A 97 -11.58 3.60 -11.41
N VAL A 98 -10.73 2.59 -11.60
CA VAL A 98 -11.12 1.37 -12.31
C VAL A 98 -12.13 0.56 -11.50
N ALA A 99 -11.93 0.45 -10.18
CA ALA A 99 -12.83 -0.30 -9.29
C ALA A 99 -14.26 0.30 -9.23
N GLU A 100 -14.42 1.62 -9.42
CA GLU A 100 -15.75 2.27 -9.45
C GLU A 100 -16.52 2.05 -10.76
N ARG A 101 -15.86 1.52 -11.82
CA ARG A 101 -16.44 1.34 -13.16
C ARG A 101 -16.77 -0.11 -13.51
N THR A 102 -16.35 -1.06 -12.68
CA THR A 102 -16.60 -2.51 -12.79
C THR A 102 -17.58 -2.96 -11.75
#